data_AF-A0A2T7X6E7-F1
#
_entry.id   AF-A0A2T7X6E7-F1
#
_cell.length_a   1.000
_cell.length_b   1.000
_cell.length_c   1.000
_cell.angle_alpha   90.00
_cell.angle_beta   90.00
_cell.angle_gamma   90.00
#
_symmetry.space_group_name_H-M   'P 1'
#
loop_
_entity.id
_entity.type
_entity.pdbx_description
1 polymer ?
#
loop_
_entity_poly.entity_id
_entity_poly.type
_entity_poly.pdbx_seq_one_letter_code
_entity_poly.pdbx_strand_id
1 'polypeptide(L)'
;MRTLPIYIAPVAAETVSGYIGRIAQTHCLEVGEIRRMLIREAGRSTWSENDPRIALALVRLCGLPDDAFEVSFEDHGMWTRCGHPRWKPQKCPRCRTLAEPRTACVECAGGLATTTRARTGPLCLSHSRWTLRELTVKIPVGASASRTEETLRGPLWERGIALHTGEYNLAAAAVLAWSQGSDGATFLEERAQRLGLPAPTTFEEVMLCGYPEVVKVVEVAMSPRILRGVLQVSRSALPQIDGFANVIANTLGVTVNERLHDWAGAVIGHAHRAVLHAAGLRRTTSAKNALCPQDRALIVASGTQRACLLRHVSPRILDGLMRGHTEGTSRLSVTRRHPLEPDELALP
;
A
#
# COMPACT_ATOMS: atom_id res chain seq x y z
N MET A 1 14.17 -34.00 -13.32
CA MET A 1 12.88 -33.63 -13.94
C MET A 1 13.11 -33.28 -15.41
N ARG A 2 12.18 -33.57 -16.34
CA ARG A 2 12.27 -33.06 -17.73
C ARG A 2 11.74 -31.63 -17.78
N THR A 3 12.33 -30.78 -18.63
CA THR A 3 11.83 -29.42 -18.85
C THR A 3 10.50 -29.43 -19.59
N LEU A 4 9.67 -28.42 -19.34
CA LEU A 4 8.41 -28.24 -20.06
C LEU A 4 8.67 -27.86 -21.54
N PRO A 5 7.80 -28.29 -22.48
CA PRO A 5 8.07 -28.21 -23.93
C PRO A 5 7.90 -26.81 -24.55
N ILE A 6 7.21 -25.90 -23.88
CA ILE A 6 6.93 -24.52 -24.32
C ILE A 6 7.58 -23.58 -23.31
N TYR A 7 8.56 -22.82 -23.78
CA TYR A 7 9.23 -21.79 -23.01
C TYR A 7 8.34 -20.56 -22.82
N ILE A 8 8.31 -20.01 -21.62
CA ILE A 8 7.61 -18.76 -21.29
C ILE A 8 8.65 -17.81 -20.71
N ALA A 9 8.79 -16.60 -21.28
CA ALA A 9 9.69 -15.60 -20.70
C ALA A 9 9.10 -15.08 -19.37
N PRO A 10 9.84 -15.09 -18.25
CA PRO A 10 9.43 -14.43 -17.02
C PRO A 10 9.26 -12.92 -17.21
N VAL A 11 8.29 -12.32 -16.52
CA VAL A 11 8.15 -10.87 -16.40
C VAL A 11 9.06 -10.37 -15.27
N ALA A 12 9.58 -9.14 -15.39
CA ALA A 12 10.41 -8.53 -14.35
C ALA A 12 9.69 -8.51 -12.99
N ALA A 13 10.35 -9.07 -11.96
CA ALA A 13 9.82 -9.26 -10.61
C ALA A 13 8.48 -10.03 -10.53
N GLU A 14 8.23 -10.96 -11.46
CA GLU A 14 7.08 -11.87 -11.43
C GLU A 14 7.08 -12.78 -10.20
N THR A 15 5.89 -13.07 -9.67
CA THR A 15 5.76 -14.03 -8.56
C THR A 15 5.79 -15.47 -9.04
N VAL A 16 6.23 -16.37 -8.15
CA VAL A 16 6.21 -17.82 -8.37
C VAL A 16 4.80 -18.30 -8.74
N SER A 17 3.76 -17.89 -8.01
CA SER A 17 2.37 -18.23 -8.34
C SER A 17 1.87 -17.59 -9.63
N GLY A 18 2.29 -16.36 -9.96
CA GLY A 18 1.94 -15.69 -11.22
C GLY A 18 2.48 -16.45 -12.42
N TYR A 19 3.77 -16.77 -12.41
CA TYR A 19 4.41 -17.55 -13.47
C TYR A 19 3.84 -18.98 -13.57
N ILE A 20 3.53 -19.64 -12.45
CA ILE A 20 2.82 -20.93 -12.45
C ILE A 20 1.44 -20.82 -13.12
N GLY A 21 0.70 -19.73 -12.92
CA GLY A 21 -0.56 -19.48 -13.62
C GLY A 21 -0.38 -19.42 -15.13
N ARG A 22 0.64 -18.71 -15.61
CA ARG A 22 0.98 -18.63 -17.04
C ARG A 22 1.39 -19.99 -17.63
N ILE A 23 2.17 -20.78 -16.89
CA ILE A 23 2.53 -22.15 -17.29
C ILE A 23 1.27 -23.02 -17.38
N ALA A 24 0.45 -23.04 -16.33
CA ALA A 24 -0.79 -23.81 -16.28
C ALA A 24 -1.66 -23.54 -17.52
N GLN A 25 -1.89 -22.26 -17.80
CA GLN A 25 -2.68 -21.83 -18.97
C GLN A 25 -2.03 -22.21 -20.31
N THR A 26 -0.72 -22.06 -20.46
CA THR A 26 0.00 -22.32 -21.72
C THR A 26 0.15 -23.81 -22.03
N HIS A 27 0.25 -24.65 -21.00
CA HIS A 27 0.44 -26.10 -21.12
C HIS A 27 -0.86 -26.90 -20.94
N CYS A 28 -2.00 -26.23 -20.75
CA CYS A 28 -3.29 -26.85 -20.43
C CYS A 28 -3.22 -27.78 -19.21
N LEU A 29 -2.52 -27.34 -18.16
CA LEU A 29 -2.34 -28.06 -16.89
C LEU A 29 -3.09 -27.35 -15.76
N GLU A 30 -3.46 -28.09 -14.71
CA GLU A 30 -4.00 -27.48 -13.51
C GLU A 30 -2.89 -26.83 -12.65
N VAL A 31 -3.14 -25.63 -12.11
CA VAL A 31 -2.22 -24.97 -11.16
C VAL A 31 -1.88 -25.88 -9.97
N GLY A 32 -2.85 -26.69 -9.54
CA GLY A 32 -2.66 -27.69 -8.49
C GLY A 32 -1.69 -28.82 -8.85
N GLU A 33 -1.59 -29.20 -10.12
CA GLU A 33 -0.66 -30.25 -10.58
C GLU A 33 0.78 -29.76 -10.55
N ILE A 34 1.03 -28.57 -11.11
CA ILE A 34 2.35 -27.93 -11.10
C ILE A 34 2.79 -27.72 -9.65
N ARG A 35 1.92 -27.18 -8.78
CA ARG A 35 2.24 -27.03 -7.34
C ARG A 35 2.60 -28.37 -6.68
N ARG A 36 1.86 -29.46 -6.95
CA ARG A 36 2.18 -30.81 -6.42
C ARG A 36 3.53 -31.33 -6.93
N MET A 37 3.88 -31.08 -8.19
CA MET A 37 5.19 -31.44 -8.74
C MET A 37 6.33 -30.67 -8.04
N LEU A 38 6.21 -29.35 -7.93
CA LEU A 38 7.21 -28.49 -7.30
C LEU A 38 7.41 -28.80 -5.81
N ILE A 39 6.33 -29.08 -5.08
CA ILE A 39 6.40 -29.49 -3.66
C ILE A 39 7.23 -30.76 -3.48
N ARG A 40 7.05 -31.77 -4.35
CA ARG A 40 7.83 -33.01 -4.33
C ARG A 40 9.30 -32.77 -4.68
N GLU A 41 9.58 -32.05 -5.77
CA GLU A 41 10.96 -31.74 -6.20
C GLU A 41 11.72 -30.91 -5.15
N ALA A 42 11.04 -29.97 -4.47
CA ALA A 42 11.62 -29.15 -3.42
C ALA A 42 11.78 -29.87 -2.05
N GLY A 43 11.35 -31.14 -1.94
CA GLY A 43 11.40 -31.90 -0.69
C GLY A 43 10.52 -31.29 0.42
N ARG A 44 9.31 -30.81 0.06
CA ARG A 44 8.37 -30.17 0.99
C ARG A 44 7.09 -30.99 1.15
N SER A 45 6.39 -30.76 2.26
CA SER A 45 5.07 -31.31 2.52
C SER A 45 3.92 -30.34 2.19
N THR A 46 4.19 -29.04 2.12
CA THR A 46 3.19 -27.99 1.91
C THR A 46 3.69 -26.90 0.95
N TRP A 47 2.75 -26.18 0.34
CA TRP A 47 3.06 -25.01 -0.48
C TRP A 47 3.55 -23.85 0.39
N SER A 48 4.55 -23.12 -0.09
CA SER A 48 4.92 -21.81 0.46
C SER A 48 5.51 -20.94 -0.65
N GLU A 49 4.83 -19.83 -0.93
CA GLU A 49 5.15 -18.90 -2.03
C GLU A 49 6.58 -18.37 -1.99
N ASN A 50 7.13 -18.20 -0.79
CA ASN A 50 8.44 -17.60 -0.55
C ASN A 50 9.51 -18.64 -0.17
N ASP A 51 9.30 -19.94 -0.43
CA ASP A 51 10.34 -20.96 -0.18
C ASP A 51 11.33 -21.01 -1.36
N PRO A 52 12.62 -20.70 -1.17
CA PRO A 52 13.59 -20.63 -2.27
C PRO A 52 13.76 -21.98 -2.99
N ARG A 53 13.47 -23.12 -2.34
CA ARG A 53 13.52 -24.43 -3.00
C ARG A 53 12.38 -24.63 -3.99
N ILE A 54 11.21 -24.03 -3.75
CA ILE A 54 10.08 -24.07 -4.68
C ILE A 54 10.40 -23.23 -5.91
N ALA A 55 10.99 -22.03 -5.72
CA ALA A 55 11.48 -21.19 -6.81
C ALA A 55 12.55 -21.91 -7.64
N LEU A 56 13.56 -22.51 -7.01
CA LEU A 56 14.62 -23.26 -7.70
C LEU A 56 14.10 -24.53 -8.42
N ALA A 57 13.11 -25.22 -7.86
CA ALA A 57 12.43 -26.33 -8.55
C ALA A 57 11.68 -25.85 -9.80
N LEU A 58 11.06 -24.67 -9.74
CA LEU A 58 10.33 -24.05 -10.85
C LEU A 58 11.27 -23.59 -11.97
N VAL A 59 12.41 -22.97 -11.61
CA VAL A 59 13.51 -22.66 -12.52
C VAL A 59 13.92 -23.90 -13.33
N ARG A 60 14.23 -24.99 -12.62
CA ARG A 60 14.67 -26.27 -13.23
C ARG A 60 13.59 -26.93 -14.09
N LEU A 61 12.31 -26.81 -13.71
CA LEU A 61 11.17 -27.30 -14.50
C LEU A 61 11.04 -26.55 -15.84
N CYS A 62 11.40 -25.27 -15.87
CA CYS A 62 11.18 -24.39 -17.02
C CYS A 62 12.45 -24.07 -17.82
N GLY A 63 13.63 -24.54 -17.40
CA GLY A 63 14.90 -24.22 -18.06
C GLY A 63 15.30 -22.75 -17.94
N LEU A 64 14.95 -22.11 -16.82
CA LEU A 64 15.26 -20.70 -16.56
C LEU A 64 16.66 -20.53 -15.92
N PRO A 65 17.19 -19.29 -15.86
CA PRO A 65 18.28 -18.92 -14.95
C PRO A 65 17.92 -19.11 -13.47
N ASP A 66 18.91 -19.45 -12.64
CA ASP A 66 18.74 -19.67 -11.19
C ASP A 66 18.19 -18.43 -10.43
N ASP A 67 18.43 -17.23 -10.96
CA ASP A 67 18.00 -15.93 -10.41
C ASP A 67 16.65 -15.43 -10.96
N ALA A 68 15.98 -16.19 -11.84
CA ALA A 68 14.78 -15.72 -12.58
C ALA A 68 13.58 -15.28 -11.70
N PHE A 69 13.53 -15.68 -10.43
CA PHE A 69 12.52 -15.23 -9.46
C PHE A 69 13.13 -14.51 -8.24
N GLU A 70 14.42 -14.16 -8.28
CA GLU A 70 15.03 -13.35 -7.23
C GLU A 70 14.60 -11.88 -7.34
N VAL A 71 13.81 -11.43 -6.36
CA VAL A 71 13.35 -10.05 -6.29
C VAL A 71 14.33 -9.21 -5.48
N SER A 72 15.05 -8.32 -6.16
CA SER A 72 15.98 -7.38 -5.52
C SER A 72 15.30 -6.58 -4.40
N PHE A 73 15.82 -6.69 -3.17
CA PHE A 73 15.36 -5.88 -2.05
C PHE A 73 15.82 -4.42 -2.17
N GLU A 74 16.90 -4.15 -2.91
CA GLU A 74 17.41 -2.80 -3.13
C GLU A 74 16.51 -2.04 -4.11
N ASP A 75 15.91 -2.72 -5.09
CA ASP A 75 15.01 -2.10 -6.08
C ASP A 75 13.53 -2.18 -5.67
N HIS A 76 13.11 -3.30 -5.09
CA HIS A 76 11.69 -3.62 -4.83
C HIS A 76 11.36 -3.84 -3.34
N GLY A 77 12.35 -3.71 -2.46
CA GLY A 77 12.10 -3.57 -1.03
C GLY A 77 11.37 -2.28 -0.72
N MET A 78 10.40 -2.36 0.20
CA MET A 78 9.71 -1.22 0.75
C MET A 78 10.31 -0.80 2.10
N TRP A 79 10.13 0.47 2.43
CA TRP A 79 10.15 0.88 3.83
C TRP A 79 8.92 0.34 4.55
N THR A 80 9.10 -0.10 5.80
CA THR A 80 7.97 -0.46 6.66
C THR A 80 8.35 -0.16 8.11
N ARG A 81 7.40 0.35 8.88
CA ARG A 81 7.55 0.51 10.32
C ARG A 81 7.51 -0.86 10.99
N CYS A 82 8.57 -1.27 11.69
CA CYS A 82 8.64 -2.61 12.29
C CYS A 82 9.19 -2.57 13.72
N GLY A 83 8.74 -3.52 14.55
CA GLY A 83 9.08 -3.60 15.99
C GLY A 83 10.51 -4.03 16.31
N HIS A 84 11.48 -3.76 15.43
CA HIS A 84 12.89 -4.01 15.67
C HIS A 84 13.52 -2.89 16.53
N PRO A 85 14.42 -3.22 17.48
CA PRO A 85 15.14 -2.21 18.26
C PRO A 85 15.92 -1.25 17.34
N ARG A 86 15.93 0.05 17.69
CA ARG A 86 16.61 1.11 16.94
C ARG A 86 16.16 1.21 15.46
N TRP A 87 14.88 0.94 15.19
CA TRP A 87 14.29 1.17 13.87
C TRP A 87 14.50 2.63 13.42
N LYS A 88 14.60 2.82 12.11
CA LYS A 88 14.83 4.09 11.41
C LYS A 88 13.93 4.17 10.18
N PRO A 89 13.68 5.37 9.61
CA PRO A 89 12.93 5.54 8.37
C PRO A 89 13.73 5.06 7.14
N GLN A 90 14.00 3.75 7.04
CA GLN A 90 14.79 3.12 5.97
C GLN A 90 14.38 1.65 5.77
N LYS A 91 14.64 1.09 4.58
CA LYS A 91 14.43 -0.35 4.29
C LYS A 91 15.06 -1.22 5.39
N CYS A 92 14.27 -2.11 6.00
CA CYS A 92 14.74 -2.89 7.14
C CYS A 92 15.42 -4.19 6.69
N PRO A 93 16.75 -4.38 6.90
CA PRO A 93 17.46 -5.57 6.43
C PRO A 93 17.06 -6.86 7.16
N ARG A 94 16.35 -6.76 8.29
CA ARG A 94 15.80 -7.91 9.04
C ARG A 94 14.39 -8.30 8.63
N CYS A 95 13.57 -7.36 8.16
CA CYS A 95 12.22 -7.68 7.66
C CYS A 95 12.25 -8.05 6.18
N ARG A 96 13.12 -7.41 5.39
CA ARG A 96 13.19 -7.54 3.93
C ARG A 96 11.82 -7.44 3.24
N THR A 97 10.94 -6.57 3.74
CA THR A 97 9.58 -6.41 3.22
C THR A 97 9.60 -5.98 1.76
N LEU A 98 9.04 -6.82 0.89
CA LEU A 98 8.71 -6.48 -0.49
C LEU A 98 7.26 -6.00 -0.53
N ALA A 99 6.91 -5.21 -1.54
CA ALA A 99 5.51 -4.89 -1.83
C ALA A 99 4.66 -6.16 -2.04
N GLU A 100 3.38 -6.07 -1.70
CA GLU A 100 2.40 -7.08 -2.09
C GLU A 100 2.37 -7.26 -3.62
N PRO A 101 2.17 -8.49 -4.12
CA PRO A 101 2.01 -8.72 -5.54
C PRO A 101 0.79 -7.97 -6.08
N ARG A 102 0.91 -7.43 -7.28
CA ARG A 102 -0.25 -6.87 -8.01
C ARG A 102 -0.28 -7.37 -9.43
N THR A 103 -1.46 -7.34 -10.04
CA THR A 103 -1.68 -7.71 -11.44
C THR A 103 -0.72 -6.94 -12.35
N ALA A 104 0.01 -7.66 -13.20
CA ALA A 104 0.87 -7.07 -14.21
C ALA A 104 0.06 -6.58 -15.42
N CYS A 105 0.66 -5.70 -16.23
CA CYS A 105 0.08 -5.35 -17.52
C CYS A 105 0.05 -6.60 -18.43
N VAL A 106 -1.14 -6.98 -18.89
CA VAL A 106 -1.34 -8.17 -19.73
C VAL A 106 -0.50 -8.15 -21.02
N GLU A 107 -0.25 -6.96 -21.59
CA GLU A 107 0.61 -6.80 -22.77
C GLU A 107 2.09 -7.07 -22.43
N CYS A 108 2.60 -6.58 -21.28
CA CYS A 108 3.94 -6.94 -20.79
C CYS A 108 4.10 -8.44 -20.51
N ALA A 109 3.01 -9.13 -20.17
CA ALA A 109 3.01 -10.55 -19.82
C ALA A 109 2.74 -11.49 -21.02
N GLY A 110 2.66 -10.93 -22.24
CA GLY A 110 2.45 -11.71 -23.47
C GLY A 110 1.02 -12.23 -23.63
N GLY A 111 0.02 -11.48 -23.15
CA GLY A 111 -1.39 -11.85 -23.24
C GLY A 111 -1.92 -12.67 -22.06
N LEU A 112 -1.05 -13.08 -21.13
CA LEU A 112 -1.40 -13.95 -19.99
C LEU A 112 -1.50 -13.15 -18.68
N ALA A 113 -2.44 -13.52 -17.81
CA ALA A 113 -2.56 -12.89 -16.49
C ALA A 113 -1.43 -13.33 -15.55
N THR A 114 -0.85 -12.40 -14.80
CA THR A 114 0.18 -12.68 -13.80
C THR A 114 0.29 -11.56 -12.77
N THR A 115 1.10 -11.75 -11.73
CA THR A 115 1.38 -10.74 -10.71
C THR A 115 2.88 -10.49 -10.52
N THR A 116 3.24 -9.24 -10.25
CA THR A 116 4.64 -8.81 -10.02
C THR A 116 4.79 -8.04 -8.71
N ARG A 117 6.00 -8.05 -8.15
CA ARG A 117 6.41 -7.28 -6.96
C ARG A 117 7.27 -6.08 -7.36
N ALA A 118 6.74 -5.19 -8.19
CA ALA A 118 7.49 -4.07 -8.75
C ALA A 118 7.15 -2.72 -8.08
N ARG A 119 8.16 -1.83 -7.98
CA ARG A 119 8.04 -0.41 -7.65
C ARG A 119 7.40 0.34 -8.83
N THR A 120 6.08 0.20 -8.99
CA THR A 120 5.28 0.74 -10.11
C THR A 120 3.81 0.86 -9.69
N GLY A 121 3.07 1.79 -10.28
CA GLY A 121 1.64 2.00 -10.01
C GLY A 121 0.74 1.16 -10.92
N PRO A 122 -0.57 1.45 -11.00
CA PRO A 122 -1.52 0.70 -11.82
C PRO A 122 -1.36 1.00 -13.33
N LEU A 123 -0.60 2.03 -13.72
CA LEU A 123 -0.47 2.43 -15.12
C LEU A 123 0.83 1.89 -15.76
N CYS A 124 0.66 1.05 -16.77
CA CYS A 124 1.71 0.71 -17.70
C CYS A 124 1.93 1.85 -18.70
N LEU A 125 2.99 2.64 -18.51
CA LEU A 125 3.36 3.74 -19.41
C LEU A 125 3.63 3.25 -20.84
N SER A 126 4.29 2.09 -21.01
CA SER A 126 4.65 1.53 -22.32
C SER A 126 3.43 1.14 -23.17
N HIS A 127 2.41 0.53 -22.55
CA HIS A 127 1.23 0.00 -23.24
C HIS A 127 -0.01 0.91 -23.12
N SER A 128 0.10 2.02 -22.39
CA SER A 128 -1.02 2.93 -22.10
C SER A 128 -2.22 2.21 -21.48
N ARG A 129 -1.94 1.30 -20.54
CA ARG A 129 -2.93 0.42 -19.93
C ARG A 129 -2.95 0.55 -18.41
N TRP A 130 -4.12 0.86 -17.88
CA TRP A 130 -4.46 0.77 -16.47
C TRP A 130 -4.75 -0.69 -16.07
N THR A 131 -4.27 -1.10 -14.91
CA THR A 131 -4.58 -2.39 -14.30
C THR A 131 -4.52 -2.25 -12.78
N LEU A 132 -5.68 -2.27 -12.12
CA LEU A 132 -5.80 -2.23 -10.66
C LEU A 132 -6.87 -3.24 -10.22
N ARG A 133 -6.45 -4.26 -9.44
CA ARG A 133 -7.27 -5.45 -9.13
C ARG A 133 -7.84 -6.04 -10.43
N GLU A 134 -9.16 -6.01 -10.63
CA GLU A 134 -9.85 -6.51 -11.82
C GLU A 134 -10.06 -5.43 -12.90
N LEU A 135 -10.03 -4.14 -12.51
CA LEU A 135 -10.28 -3.01 -13.42
C LEU A 135 -9.10 -2.82 -14.39
N THR A 136 -9.33 -3.16 -15.65
CA THR A 136 -8.33 -3.10 -16.73
C THR A 136 -8.86 -2.27 -17.90
N VAL A 137 -8.26 -1.10 -18.15
CA VAL A 137 -8.73 -0.12 -19.15
C VAL A 137 -7.54 0.43 -19.93
N LYS A 138 -7.68 0.67 -21.25
CA LYS A 138 -6.67 1.39 -22.04
C LYS A 138 -6.91 2.89 -21.90
N ILE A 139 -5.92 3.65 -21.42
CA ILE A 139 -6.05 5.09 -21.17
C ILE A 139 -4.88 5.86 -21.83
N PRO A 140 -5.13 7.01 -22.48
CA PRO A 140 -4.05 7.82 -23.06
C PRO A 140 -3.04 8.28 -22.00
N VAL A 141 -1.76 8.03 -22.22
CA VAL A 141 -0.68 8.44 -21.31
C VAL A 141 -0.21 9.85 -21.67
N GLY A 142 -0.52 10.83 -20.82
CA GLY A 142 0.03 12.19 -20.88
C GLY A 142 1.15 12.41 -19.86
N ALA A 143 1.85 13.54 -19.98
CA ALA A 143 2.96 13.91 -19.08
C ALA A 143 2.57 13.92 -17.58
N SER A 144 1.33 14.27 -17.26
CA SER A 144 0.79 14.19 -15.89
C SER A 144 0.81 12.76 -15.35
N ALA A 145 0.42 11.77 -16.17
CA ALA A 145 0.37 10.37 -15.79
C ALA A 145 1.78 9.77 -15.62
N SER A 146 2.73 10.13 -16.47
CA SER A 146 4.14 9.76 -16.32
C SER A 146 4.74 10.27 -15.00
N ARG A 147 4.54 11.57 -14.70
CA ARG A 147 4.99 12.15 -13.42
C ARG A 147 4.31 11.52 -12.21
N THR A 148 3.03 11.16 -12.34
CA THR A 148 2.27 10.48 -11.28
C THR A 148 2.87 9.11 -10.96
N GLU A 149 3.21 8.34 -11.99
CA GLU A 149 3.97 7.10 -11.85
C GLU A 149 5.35 7.37 -11.23
N GLU A 150 6.12 8.37 -11.68
CA GLU A 150 7.43 8.72 -11.10
C GLU A 150 7.35 9.05 -9.60
N THR A 151 6.36 9.84 -9.16
CA THR A 151 6.17 10.18 -7.73
C THR A 151 5.86 8.95 -6.89
N LEU A 152 4.99 8.05 -7.36
CA LEU A 152 4.71 6.76 -6.71
C LEU A 152 5.96 5.88 -6.67
N ARG A 153 6.67 5.78 -7.81
CA ARG A 153 7.92 5.04 -8.02
C ARG A 153 9.15 5.72 -7.44
N GLY A 154 8.97 6.76 -6.64
CA GLY A 154 10.02 7.66 -6.19
C GLY A 154 9.82 8.00 -4.72
N PRO A 155 9.59 9.29 -4.38
CA PRO A 155 9.45 9.78 -3.00
C PRO A 155 8.45 8.99 -2.14
N LEU A 156 7.31 8.56 -2.70
CA LEU A 156 6.29 7.85 -1.93
C LEU A 156 6.73 6.44 -1.52
N TRP A 157 7.37 5.70 -2.42
CA TRP A 157 7.90 4.37 -2.12
C TRP A 157 9.07 4.37 -1.13
N GLU A 158 9.94 5.39 -1.19
CA GLU A 158 11.02 5.58 -0.20
C GLU A 158 10.46 5.85 1.20
N ARG A 159 9.28 6.49 1.25
CA ARG A 159 8.43 6.64 2.42
C ARG A 159 7.46 5.47 2.63
N GLY A 160 7.70 4.33 1.98
CA GLY A 160 6.96 3.06 2.12
C GLY A 160 5.46 3.15 1.89
N ILE A 161 5.01 4.14 1.11
CA ILE A 161 3.63 4.27 0.66
C ILE A 161 3.52 3.57 -0.70
N ALA A 162 2.68 2.54 -0.78
CA ALA A 162 2.38 1.80 -2.00
C ALA A 162 0.86 1.56 -2.11
N LEU A 163 0.38 1.09 -3.26
CA LEU A 163 -1.06 0.97 -3.54
C LEU A 163 -1.84 0.17 -2.48
N HIS A 164 -1.21 -0.83 -1.85
CA HIS A 164 -1.81 -1.70 -0.84
C HIS A 164 -1.71 -1.16 0.59
N THR A 165 -0.90 -0.12 0.87
CA THR A 165 -0.64 0.33 2.26
C THR A 165 -1.72 1.24 2.84
N GLY A 166 -2.73 1.59 2.05
CA GLY A 166 -3.96 2.27 2.50
C GLY A 166 -3.99 3.78 2.28
N GLU A 167 -2.84 4.46 2.15
CA GLU A 167 -2.80 5.92 2.02
C GLU A 167 -3.44 6.41 0.71
N TYR A 168 -3.25 5.71 -0.41
CA TYR A 168 -3.94 6.02 -1.67
C TYR A 168 -5.44 5.84 -1.58
N ASN A 169 -5.91 4.84 -0.82
CA ASN A 169 -7.34 4.61 -0.64
C ASN A 169 -7.94 5.72 0.26
N LEU A 170 -7.27 6.09 1.35
CA LEU A 170 -7.66 7.24 2.16
C LEU A 170 -7.69 8.55 1.34
N ALA A 171 -6.70 8.79 0.49
CA ALA A 171 -6.70 9.96 -0.40
C ALA A 171 -7.79 9.88 -1.48
N ALA A 172 -8.11 8.70 -2.02
CA ALA A 172 -9.23 8.50 -2.92
C ALA A 172 -10.57 8.81 -2.22
N ALA A 173 -10.74 8.39 -0.96
CA ALA A 173 -11.90 8.76 -0.14
C ALA A 173 -12.04 10.28 0.02
N ALA A 174 -10.93 11.01 0.21
CA ALA A 174 -10.94 12.48 0.28
C ALA A 174 -11.42 13.13 -1.04
N VAL A 175 -10.90 12.65 -2.17
CA VAL A 175 -11.26 13.16 -3.51
C VAL A 175 -12.71 12.84 -3.85
N LEU A 176 -13.20 11.65 -3.49
CA LEU A 176 -14.60 11.28 -3.67
C LEU A 176 -15.53 12.09 -2.76
N ALA A 177 -15.18 12.26 -1.48
CA ALA A 177 -15.95 13.06 -0.54
C ALA A 177 -16.10 14.50 -1.02
N TRP A 178 -15.01 15.11 -1.50
CA TRP A 178 -15.07 16.41 -2.18
C TRP A 178 -16.03 16.36 -3.39
N SER A 179 -15.84 15.42 -4.32
CA SER A 179 -16.63 15.36 -5.55
C SER A 179 -18.14 15.23 -5.28
N GLN A 180 -18.54 14.45 -4.28
CA GLN A 180 -19.94 14.25 -3.92
C GLN A 180 -20.58 15.45 -3.20
N GLY A 181 -19.78 16.42 -2.77
CA GLY A 181 -20.23 17.67 -2.14
C GLY A 181 -20.13 18.88 -3.07
N SER A 182 -19.93 18.67 -4.38
CA SER A 182 -19.85 19.72 -5.38
C SER A 182 -21.16 19.83 -6.15
N ASP A 183 -21.70 21.05 -6.28
CA ASP A 183 -22.97 21.32 -6.97
C ASP A 183 -22.89 21.31 -8.51
N GLY A 184 -21.77 20.86 -9.08
CA GLY A 184 -21.51 20.90 -10.51
C GLY A 184 -20.46 19.87 -10.95
N ALA A 185 -20.40 19.61 -12.25
CA ALA A 185 -19.60 18.55 -12.85
C ALA A 185 -18.13 18.59 -12.38
N THR A 186 -17.66 17.47 -11.83
CA THR A 186 -16.29 17.38 -11.29
C THR A 186 -15.34 16.71 -12.27
N PHE A 187 -14.03 16.88 -12.04
CA PHE A 187 -13.03 16.17 -12.86
C PHE A 187 -13.12 14.64 -12.74
N LEU A 188 -13.69 14.08 -11.65
CA LEU A 188 -13.94 12.65 -11.56
C LEU A 188 -15.06 12.24 -12.51
N GLU A 189 -16.19 12.94 -12.46
CA GLU A 189 -17.38 12.67 -13.26
C GLU A 189 -17.11 12.85 -14.76
N GLU A 190 -16.48 13.97 -15.15
CA GLU A 190 -16.09 14.22 -16.54
C GLU A 190 -15.17 13.14 -17.11
N ARG A 191 -14.28 12.57 -16.29
CA ARG A 191 -13.34 11.53 -16.73
C ARG A 191 -14.00 10.16 -16.75
N ALA A 192 -14.87 9.85 -15.79
CA ALA A 192 -15.69 8.66 -15.81
C ALA A 192 -16.60 8.63 -17.05
N GLN A 193 -17.29 9.75 -17.35
CA GLN A 193 -18.11 9.90 -18.55
C GLN A 193 -17.29 9.70 -19.84
N ARG A 194 -16.09 10.28 -19.93
CA ARG A 194 -15.17 10.08 -21.06
C ARG A 194 -14.69 8.62 -21.23
N LEU A 195 -14.72 7.83 -20.15
CA LEU A 195 -14.39 6.41 -20.15
C LEU A 195 -15.62 5.50 -20.31
N GLY A 196 -16.84 6.07 -20.40
CA GLY A 196 -18.09 5.30 -20.47
C GLY A 196 -18.47 4.62 -19.14
N LEU A 197 -17.95 5.11 -18.02
CA LEU A 197 -18.18 4.57 -16.68
C LEU A 197 -19.27 5.35 -15.93
N PRO A 198 -19.97 4.72 -14.96
CA PRO A 198 -20.82 5.44 -14.01
C PRO A 198 -19.98 6.38 -13.12
N ALA A 199 -20.65 7.23 -12.35
CA ALA A 199 -19.98 8.06 -11.34
C ALA A 199 -19.16 7.17 -10.37
N PRO A 200 -17.86 7.47 -10.14
CA PRO A 200 -17.00 6.63 -9.30
C PRO A 200 -17.53 6.44 -7.87
N THR A 201 -17.49 5.20 -7.37
CA THR A 201 -17.89 4.86 -5.98
C THR A 201 -16.88 4.00 -5.23
N THR A 202 -16.07 3.23 -5.96
CA THR A 202 -15.04 2.32 -5.43
C THR A 202 -13.64 2.94 -5.44
N PHE A 203 -12.70 2.34 -4.71
CA PHE A 203 -11.30 2.74 -4.76
C PHE A 203 -10.73 2.71 -6.19
N GLU A 204 -11.03 1.67 -6.96
CA GLU A 204 -10.52 1.44 -8.30
C GLU A 204 -11.01 2.48 -9.31
N GLU A 205 -12.29 2.82 -9.27
CA GLU A 205 -12.90 3.83 -10.16
C GLU A 205 -12.37 5.23 -9.85
N VAL A 206 -12.28 5.59 -8.56
CA VAL A 206 -11.76 6.89 -8.12
C VAL A 206 -10.26 7.00 -8.44
N MET A 207 -9.49 5.92 -8.28
CA MET A 207 -8.10 5.88 -8.72
C MET A 207 -8.00 6.02 -10.25
N LEU A 208 -8.80 5.30 -11.05
CA LEU A 208 -8.75 5.38 -12.50
C LEU A 208 -9.08 6.80 -13.02
N CYS A 209 -10.10 7.43 -12.44
CA CYS A 209 -10.54 8.76 -12.88
C CYS A 209 -9.69 9.88 -12.28
N GLY A 210 -9.23 9.76 -11.03
CA GLY A 210 -8.53 10.79 -10.26
C GLY A 210 -7.05 10.53 -10.01
N TYR A 211 -6.38 9.64 -10.77
CA TYR A 211 -5.04 9.16 -10.40
C TYR A 211 -4.04 10.28 -10.05
N PRO A 212 -3.81 11.32 -10.88
CA PRO A 212 -2.85 12.37 -10.55
C PRO A 212 -3.22 13.16 -9.29
N GLU A 213 -4.51 13.38 -9.07
CA GLU A 213 -5.04 14.11 -7.91
C GLU A 213 -4.88 13.30 -6.62
N VAL A 214 -5.22 12.00 -6.63
CA VAL A 214 -5.05 11.12 -5.47
C VAL A 214 -3.56 11.01 -5.08
N VAL A 215 -2.65 10.85 -6.03
CA VAL A 215 -1.20 10.79 -5.72
C VAL A 215 -0.67 12.10 -5.13
N LYS A 216 -1.10 13.26 -5.65
CA LYS A 216 -0.73 14.57 -5.07
C LYS A 216 -1.27 14.72 -3.64
N VAL A 217 -2.52 14.32 -3.39
CA VAL A 217 -3.11 14.34 -2.05
C VAL A 217 -2.31 13.46 -1.09
N VAL A 218 -1.91 12.25 -1.49
CA VAL A 218 -1.01 11.40 -0.68
C VAL A 218 0.33 12.10 -0.40
N GLU A 219 0.97 12.68 -1.41
CA GLU A 219 2.26 13.36 -1.28
C GLU A 219 2.23 14.49 -0.24
N VAL A 220 1.22 15.36 -0.33
CA VAL A 220 1.05 16.53 0.54
C VAL A 220 0.50 16.14 1.92
N ALA A 221 -0.61 15.41 1.98
CA ALA A 221 -1.31 15.09 3.23
C ALA A 221 -0.47 14.21 4.16
N MET A 222 0.28 13.25 3.59
CA MET A 222 1.18 12.39 4.37
C MET A 222 2.52 13.07 4.70
N SER A 223 2.77 14.31 4.23
CA SER A 223 4.06 14.96 4.46
C SER A 223 4.33 15.20 5.96
N PRO A 224 5.59 15.11 6.44
CA PRO A 224 5.91 15.31 7.86
C PRO A 224 5.49 16.68 8.42
N ARG A 225 5.33 17.70 7.56
CA ARG A 225 4.82 19.03 7.93
C ARG A 225 3.33 18.98 8.27
N ILE A 226 2.51 18.37 7.42
CA ILE A 226 1.07 18.26 7.63
C ILE A 226 0.76 17.31 8.79
N LEU A 227 1.39 16.13 8.83
CA LEU A 227 1.23 15.17 9.92
C LEU A 227 1.62 15.74 11.30
N ARG A 228 2.64 16.61 11.35
CA ARG A 228 2.99 17.34 12.59
C ARG A 228 1.86 18.28 13.03
N GLY A 229 1.09 18.86 12.11
CA GLY A 229 -0.01 19.76 12.43
C GLY A 229 -1.26 19.04 12.93
N VAL A 230 -1.69 17.99 12.20
CA VAL A 230 -3.02 17.36 12.38
C VAL A 230 -3.08 16.27 13.44
N LEU A 231 -1.95 15.87 14.02
CA LEU A 231 -1.87 14.84 15.06
C LEU A 231 -1.54 15.43 16.45
N GLN A 232 -1.76 16.73 16.65
CA GLN A 232 -1.57 17.39 17.93
C GLN A 232 -2.85 17.32 18.75
N VAL A 233 -3.07 16.17 19.41
CA VAL A 233 -4.28 15.95 20.23
C VAL A 233 -4.34 16.82 21.49
N SER A 234 -3.29 17.59 21.78
CA SER A 234 -3.26 18.64 22.82
C SER A 234 -3.80 20.00 22.35
N ARG A 235 -4.15 20.13 21.07
CA ARG A 235 -4.81 21.31 20.48
C ARG A 235 -6.23 20.95 20.07
N SER A 236 -7.10 21.96 19.98
CA SER A 236 -8.45 21.79 19.42
C SER A 236 -8.38 21.11 18.04
N ALA A 237 -9.30 20.17 17.80
CA ALA A 237 -9.40 19.47 16.53
C ALA A 237 -9.91 20.40 15.41
N LEU A 238 -10.80 21.36 15.70
CA LEU A 238 -11.45 22.17 14.66
C LEU A 238 -10.44 22.89 13.74
N PRO A 239 -9.43 23.65 14.23
CA PRO A 239 -8.44 24.28 13.34
C PRO A 239 -7.51 23.28 12.62
N GLN A 240 -7.40 22.05 13.14
CA GLN A 240 -6.66 20.97 12.46
C GLN A 240 -7.49 20.42 11.29
N ILE A 241 -8.81 20.31 11.46
CA ILE A 241 -9.77 19.90 10.41
C ILE A 241 -9.83 20.95 9.31
N ASP A 242 -10.05 22.21 9.68
CA ASP A 242 -10.03 23.33 8.73
C ASP A 242 -8.72 23.36 7.95
N GLY A 243 -7.58 23.26 8.64
CA GLY A 243 -6.26 23.26 8.01
C GLY A 243 -6.03 22.08 7.07
N PHE A 244 -6.49 20.87 7.42
CA PHE A 244 -6.31 19.67 6.60
C PHE A 244 -7.20 19.66 5.37
N ALA A 245 -8.49 20.01 5.53
CA ALA A 245 -9.43 20.14 4.42
C ALA A 245 -8.95 21.21 3.42
N ASN A 246 -8.50 22.37 3.91
CA ASN A 246 -7.93 23.42 3.05
C ASN A 246 -6.66 22.96 2.33
N VAL A 247 -5.77 22.19 2.97
CA VAL A 247 -4.57 21.66 2.31
C VAL A 247 -4.93 20.72 1.17
N ILE A 248 -5.94 19.86 1.34
CA ILE A 248 -6.42 18.96 0.29
C ILE A 248 -7.08 19.75 -0.84
N ALA A 249 -8.00 20.66 -0.53
CA ALA A 249 -8.69 21.48 -1.52
C ALA A 249 -7.71 22.31 -2.37
N ASN A 250 -6.73 22.97 -1.74
CA ASN A 250 -5.66 23.69 -2.44
C ASN A 250 -4.78 22.76 -3.30
N THR A 251 -4.56 21.51 -2.90
CA THR A 251 -3.80 20.52 -3.69
C THR A 251 -4.57 20.07 -4.94
N LEU A 252 -5.90 20.05 -4.86
CA LEU A 252 -6.81 19.75 -5.97
C LEU A 252 -7.09 20.97 -6.87
N GLY A 253 -6.84 22.19 -6.38
CA GLY A 253 -7.18 23.44 -7.08
C GLY A 253 -8.65 23.84 -6.93
N VAL A 254 -9.28 23.48 -5.81
CA VAL A 254 -10.73 23.59 -5.57
C VAL A 254 -11.01 24.24 -4.21
N THR A 255 -12.26 24.57 -3.93
CA THR A 255 -12.73 25.03 -2.60
C THR A 255 -13.11 23.87 -1.69
N VAL A 256 -13.02 24.08 -0.37
CA VAL A 256 -13.56 23.14 0.62
C VAL A 256 -15.09 23.18 0.58
N ASN A 257 -15.72 22.01 0.63
CA ASN A 257 -17.16 21.83 0.83
C ASN A 257 -17.41 21.01 2.12
N GLU A 258 -18.68 20.92 2.52
CA GLU A 258 -19.11 20.25 3.75
C GLU A 258 -18.62 18.79 3.81
N ARG A 259 -18.81 18.00 2.74
CA ARG A 259 -18.36 16.61 2.71
C ARG A 259 -16.85 16.41 2.86
N LEU A 260 -16.03 17.28 2.25
CA LEU A 260 -14.57 17.23 2.45
C LEU A 260 -14.17 17.62 3.89
N HIS A 261 -14.90 18.57 4.49
CA HIS A 261 -14.69 19.00 5.88
C HIS A 261 -15.06 17.88 6.87
N ASP A 262 -16.25 17.28 6.73
CA ASP A 262 -16.70 16.13 7.51
C ASP A 262 -15.74 14.95 7.40
N TRP A 263 -15.30 14.62 6.19
CA TRP A 263 -14.30 13.59 5.95
C TRP A 263 -12.99 13.89 6.68
N ALA A 264 -12.50 15.14 6.60
CA ALA A 264 -11.30 15.57 7.34
C ALA A 264 -11.50 15.48 8.86
N GLY A 265 -12.71 15.78 9.34
CA GLY A 265 -13.15 15.60 10.72
C GLY A 265 -13.07 14.15 11.18
N ALA A 266 -13.63 13.23 10.40
CA ALA A 266 -13.60 11.80 10.67
C ALA A 266 -12.16 11.26 10.72
N VAL A 267 -11.32 11.62 9.73
CA VAL A 267 -9.91 11.18 9.64
C VAL A 267 -9.07 11.69 10.80
N ILE A 268 -9.20 12.97 11.15
CA ILE A 268 -8.44 13.55 12.26
C ILE A 268 -8.92 12.98 13.59
N GLY A 269 -10.23 12.84 13.81
CA GLY A 269 -10.78 12.19 15.00
C GLY A 269 -10.30 10.74 15.15
N HIS A 270 -10.29 9.98 14.04
CA HIS A 270 -9.78 8.61 14.00
C HIS A 270 -8.27 8.54 14.30
N ALA A 271 -7.46 9.41 13.68
CA ALA A 271 -6.03 9.47 13.95
C ALA A 271 -5.70 9.97 15.37
N HIS A 272 -6.50 10.87 15.94
CA HIS A 272 -6.40 11.32 17.33
C HIS A 272 -6.68 10.17 18.31
N ARG A 273 -7.71 9.35 18.06
CA ARG A 273 -7.96 8.10 18.82
C ARG A 273 -6.76 7.17 18.78
N ALA A 274 -6.12 7.00 17.62
CA ALA A 274 -4.92 6.19 17.49
C ALA A 274 -3.70 6.74 18.25
N VAL A 275 -3.51 8.08 18.27
CA VAL A 275 -2.46 8.71 19.10
C VAL A 275 -2.73 8.51 20.60
N LEU A 276 -3.98 8.67 21.05
CA LEU A 276 -4.37 8.44 22.44
C LEU A 276 -4.22 6.96 22.84
N HIS A 277 -4.58 6.03 21.95
CA HIS A 277 -4.34 4.61 22.15
C HIS A 277 -2.83 4.32 22.31
N ALA A 278 -1.98 4.88 21.43
CA ALA A 278 -0.52 4.76 21.57
C ALA A 278 0.01 5.34 22.89
N ALA A 279 -0.60 6.41 23.41
CA ALA A 279 -0.25 6.98 24.72
C ALA A 279 -0.58 6.02 25.87
N GLY A 280 -1.77 5.40 25.85
CA GLY A 280 -2.21 4.45 26.87
C GLY A 280 -1.34 3.20 27.00
N LEU A 281 -0.77 2.71 25.88
CA LEU A 281 0.07 1.50 25.82
C LEU A 281 1.40 1.56 26.63
N ARG A 282 1.62 2.56 27.49
CA ARG A 282 2.87 2.83 28.23
C ARG A 282 2.84 2.40 29.70
N ARG A 283 2.59 1.10 29.88
CA ARG A 283 2.99 0.24 31.03
C ARG A 283 2.23 0.46 32.36
N THR A 284 1.68 -0.66 32.86
CA THR A 284 1.14 -0.85 34.22
C THR A 284 2.21 -1.33 35.21
N THR A 285 1.94 -1.16 36.51
CA THR A 285 2.81 -1.59 37.63
C THR A 285 2.92 -3.11 37.80
N SER A 286 2.00 -3.91 37.25
CA SER A 286 1.95 -5.36 37.41
C SER A 286 2.85 -6.16 36.45
N ALA A 287 3.38 -5.53 35.39
CA ALA A 287 4.19 -6.21 34.37
C ALA A 287 5.70 -6.23 34.69
N LYS A 288 6.18 -7.35 35.26
CA LYS A 288 7.62 -7.67 35.34
C LYS A 288 8.24 -7.68 33.93
N ASN A 289 9.03 -6.65 33.61
CA ASN A 289 9.60 -6.29 32.29
C ASN A 289 8.54 -5.98 31.19
N ALA A 290 8.58 -4.87 30.46
CA ALA A 290 9.43 -3.66 30.50
C ALA A 290 8.62 -2.44 29.97
N LEU A 291 9.20 -1.23 29.88
CA LEU A 291 8.52 -0.09 29.22
C LEU A 291 8.26 -0.39 27.74
N CYS A 292 7.07 -0.06 27.23
CA CYS A 292 6.83 -0.02 25.80
C CYS A 292 7.52 1.22 25.18
N PRO A 293 8.47 1.04 24.23
CA PRO A 293 9.05 2.16 23.51
C PRO A 293 8.00 2.81 22.61
N GLN A 294 8.05 4.15 22.49
CA GLN A 294 7.09 4.95 21.73
C GLN A 294 6.89 4.45 20.29
N ASP A 295 7.97 4.12 19.57
CA ASP A 295 7.89 3.51 18.23
C ASP A 295 7.01 2.24 18.18
N ARG A 296 7.07 1.40 19.21
CA ARG A 296 6.29 0.16 19.28
C ARG A 296 4.83 0.43 19.62
N ALA A 297 4.55 1.40 20.48
CA ALA A 297 3.18 1.84 20.74
C ALA A 297 2.52 2.42 19.48
N LEU A 298 3.28 3.20 18.69
CA LEU A 298 2.82 3.75 17.40
C LEU A 298 2.55 2.65 16.36
N ILE A 299 3.42 1.63 16.26
CA ILE A 299 3.19 0.47 15.38
C ILE A 299 1.87 -0.22 15.75
N VAL A 300 1.70 -0.59 17.02
CA VAL A 300 0.49 -1.28 17.50
C VAL A 300 -0.75 -0.43 17.24
N ALA A 301 -0.74 0.85 17.62
CA ALA A 301 -1.87 1.74 17.39
C ALA A 301 -2.21 1.91 15.89
N SER A 302 -1.22 2.11 15.03
CA SER A 302 -1.44 2.28 13.58
C SER A 302 -1.93 1.03 12.84
N GLY A 303 -1.76 -0.15 13.45
CA GLY A 303 -2.35 -1.41 13.01
C GLY A 303 -3.72 -1.65 13.64
N THR A 304 -3.80 -1.72 14.96
CA THR A 304 -5.03 -2.01 15.73
C THR A 304 -6.14 -0.99 15.53
N GLN A 305 -5.80 0.29 15.30
CA GLN A 305 -6.77 1.32 14.96
C GLN A 305 -6.82 1.58 13.46
N ARG A 306 -6.05 0.87 12.61
CA ARG A 306 -5.97 1.06 11.14
C ARG A 306 -5.54 2.46 10.63
N ALA A 307 -5.41 3.47 11.50
CA ALA A 307 -5.08 4.85 11.17
C ALA A 307 -3.80 5.01 10.32
N CYS A 308 -3.96 5.32 9.03
CA CYS A 308 -2.85 5.41 8.08
C CYS A 308 -1.92 6.61 8.39
N LEU A 309 -2.48 7.75 8.81
CA LEU A 309 -1.69 8.96 9.15
C LEU A 309 -0.60 8.69 10.20
N LEU A 310 -0.86 7.79 11.16
CA LEU A 310 0.06 7.51 12.27
C LEU A 310 1.32 6.73 11.85
N ARG A 311 1.25 6.00 10.73
CA ARG A 311 2.34 5.14 10.22
C ARG A 311 3.60 5.96 9.91
N HIS A 312 3.39 7.17 9.37
CA HIS A 312 4.41 8.09 8.84
C HIS A 312 5.03 9.03 9.89
N VAL A 313 4.57 8.98 11.13
CA VAL A 313 4.92 9.97 12.17
C VAL A 313 6.24 9.64 12.86
N SER A 314 7.18 10.59 12.85
CA SER A 314 8.37 10.52 13.71
C SER A 314 7.95 10.56 15.18
N PRO A 315 8.46 9.66 16.06
CA PRO A 315 8.09 9.66 17.49
C PRO A 315 8.23 11.03 18.13
N ARG A 316 9.30 11.77 17.77
CA ARG A 316 9.62 13.12 18.24
C ARG A 316 8.49 14.15 18.08
N ILE A 317 7.56 13.93 17.17
CA ILE A 317 6.39 14.80 16.96
C ILE A 317 5.38 14.66 18.10
N LEU A 318 5.38 13.52 18.80
CA LEU A 318 4.40 13.16 19.83
C LEU A 318 4.99 13.22 21.26
N ASP A 319 6.24 13.64 21.44
CA ASP A 319 6.95 13.62 22.74
C ASP A 319 6.24 14.44 23.85
N GLY A 320 5.42 15.43 23.46
CA GLY A 320 4.65 16.25 24.40
C GLY A 320 3.39 15.57 24.98
N LEU A 321 2.91 14.48 24.37
CA LEU A 321 1.60 13.88 24.69
C LEU A 321 1.66 12.65 25.60
N MET A 322 2.82 11.98 25.68
CA MET A 322 2.90 10.58 26.12
C MET A 322 3.12 10.41 27.64
N ARG A 323 2.53 11.28 28.47
CA ARG A 323 2.65 11.25 29.95
C ARG A 323 1.39 10.66 30.61
N GLY A 324 1.11 9.39 30.35
CA GLY A 324 0.01 8.65 30.99
C GLY A 324 0.33 7.15 31.09
N HIS A 325 -0.16 6.50 32.14
CA HIS A 325 0.05 5.08 32.43
C HIS A 325 -1.25 4.29 32.31
N THR A 326 -1.43 3.49 31.25
CA THR A 326 -2.43 2.41 31.21
C THR A 326 -1.85 1.14 30.56
N GLU A 327 -2.70 0.32 29.92
CA GLU A 327 -2.55 -1.12 29.77
C GLU A 327 -1.36 -1.59 28.90
N GLY A 328 -0.87 -2.80 29.17
CA GLY A 328 0.36 -3.33 28.56
C GLY A 328 0.20 -3.82 27.11
N THR A 329 1.20 -3.59 26.27
CA THR A 329 1.23 -4.06 24.87
C THR A 329 1.43 -5.57 24.70
N SER A 330 0.80 -6.12 23.64
CA SER A 330 1.11 -7.42 23.02
C SER A 330 2.61 -7.67 22.81
N ARG A 331 3.06 -8.92 22.98
CA ARG A 331 4.48 -9.35 22.93
C ARG A 331 5.19 -8.99 21.61
N LEU A 332 6.53 -8.82 21.67
CA LEU A 332 7.36 -8.39 20.53
C LEU A 332 7.23 -9.24 19.26
N SER A 333 6.97 -10.55 19.41
CA SER A 333 6.77 -11.47 18.29
C SER A 333 5.53 -11.12 17.45
N VAL A 334 4.45 -10.67 18.09
CA VAL A 334 3.20 -10.25 17.45
C VAL A 334 3.43 -8.96 16.64
N THR A 335 4.11 -7.98 17.26
CA THR A 335 4.35 -6.66 16.64
C THR A 335 5.29 -6.64 15.44
N ARG A 336 5.88 -7.79 15.06
CA ARG A 336 6.75 -7.90 13.87
C ARG A 336 5.98 -8.21 12.57
N ARG A 337 4.69 -8.54 12.66
CA ARG A 337 3.86 -8.99 11.52
C ARG A 337 2.44 -8.40 11.55
N HIS A 338 2.25 -7.17 12.03
CA HIS A 338 0.98 -6.49 11.78
C HIS A 338 0.83 -6.28 10.26
N PRO A 339 -0.29 -6.72 9.64
CA PRO A 339 -0.58 -6.37 8.25
C PRO A 339 -0.78 -4.85 8.13
N LEU A 340 -0.51 -4.32 6.96
CA LEU A 340 -0.86 -2.94 6.60
C LEU A 340 -2.26 -2.95 6.01
N GLU A 341 -3.27 -2.90 6.88
CA GLU A 341 -4.66 -2.81 6.44
C GLU A 341 -5.00 -1.36 6.01
N PRO A 342 -5.91 -1.15 5.05
CA PRO A 342 -6.45 0.17 4.75
C PRO A 342 -7.09 0.82 5.98
N ASP A 343 -7.21 2.15 5.97
CA ASP A 343 -7.88 2.91 7.04
C ASP A 343 -9.34 2.43 7.24
N GLU A 344 -9.96 2.70 8.39
CA GLU A 344 -11.39 2.41 8.58
C GLU A 344 -12.27 3.26 7.64
N LEU A 345 -11.77 4.43 7.25
CA LEU A 345 -12.41 5.38 6.35
C LEU A 345 -12.01 5.18 4.87
N ALA A 346 -11.52 3.99 4.55
CA ALA A 346 -11.22 3.57 3.19
C ALA A 346 -12.50 3.33 2.37
N LEU A 347 -12.44 3.63 1.07
CA LEU A 347 -13.38 3.15 0.07
C LEU A 347 -13.30 1.61 -0.05
N PRO A 348 -14.42 0.94 -0.41
CA PRO A 348 -14.41 -0.49 -0.76
C PRO A 348 -13.44 -0.80 -1.92
#